data_AF-A0A1J5CCG7-F1
#
_entry.id   AF-A0A1J5CCG7-F1
#
_cell.length_a   1.000
_cell.length_b   1.000
_cell.length_c   1.000
_cell.angle_alpha   90.00
_cell.angle_beta   90.00
_cell.angle_gamma   90.00
#
_symmetry.space_group_name_H-M   'P 1'
#
loop_
_entity.id
_entity.type
_entity.pdbx_description
1 polymer ?
#
loop_
_entity_poly.entity_id
_entity_poly.type
_entity_poly.pdbx_seq_one_letter_code
_entity_poly.pdbx_strand_id
1 'polypeptide(L)'
;MKPSMRWSVLALLALVLVGALVLIGWRFNSDMAQARAHAAQGAVLLQTRCGPIEVQAAGTGVPLLVVHGSGGGHDQGMAFAGALARHGIRVIAMSRFGYLRTPMPADSSAAAQADAHVCLLDALGIRRASSSGRRCTSRAIR
;
A
#
# COMPACT_ATOMS: atom_id res chain seq x y z
N MET A 1 -25.28 -21.24 -47.68
CA MET A 1 -24.21 -20.48 -48.35
C MET A 1 -22.94 -20.62 -47.51
N LYS A 2 -21.87 -21.22 -48.04
CA LYS A 2 -20.60 -21.38 -47.30
C LYS A 2 -19.98 -19.98 -47.09
N PRO A 3 -19.62 -19.58 -45.86
CA PRO A 3 -18.93 -18.31 -45.67
C PRO A 3 -17.65 -18.32 -46.52
N SER A 4 -17.41 -17.24 -47.27
CA SER A 4 -16.18 -17.14 -48.05
C SER A 4 -14.99 -17.25 -47.10
N MET A 5 -13.92 -17.94 -47.49
CA MET A 5 -12.74 -18.22 -46.67
C MET A 5 -12.22 -17.01 -45.87
N ARG A 6 -12.35 -15.79 -46.42
CA ARG A 6 -11.99 -14.53 -45.76
C ARG A 6 -12.79 -14.26 -44.47
N TRP A 7 -14.10 -14.49 -44.48
CA TRP A 7 -14.96 -14.31 -43.31
C TRP A 7 -14.67 -15.34 -42.21
N SER A 8 -14.36 -16.58 -42.59
CA SER A 8 -13.95 -17.62 -41.63
C SER A 8 -12.61 -17.27 -40.96
N VAL A 9 -11.64 -16.76 -41.73
CA VAL A 9 -10.35 -16.30 -41.19
C VAL A 9 -10.53 -15.10 -40.26
N LEU A 10 -11.34 -14.11 -40.65
CA LEU A 10 -11.61 -12.94 -39.80
C LEU A 10 -12.33 -13.32 -38.49
N ALA A 11 -13.30 -14.24 -38.56
CA ALA A 11 -13.99 -14.74 -37.38
C ALA A 11 -13.04 -15.47 -36.41
N LEU A 12 -12.11 -16.28 -36.94
CA LEU A 12 -11.08 -16.94 -36.13
C LEU A 12 -10.13 -15.94 -35.48
N LEU A 13 -9.66 -14.93 -36.21
CA LEU A 13 -8.80 -13.88 -35.65
C LEU A 13 -9.51 -13.08 -34.54
N ALA A 14 -10.77 -12.72 -34.76
CA ALA A 14 -11.57 -12.04 -33.75
C ALA A 14 -11.76 -12.91 -32.49
N LEU A 15 -12.03 -14.20 -32.66
CA LEU A 15 -12.18 -15.15 -31.55
C LEU A 15 -10.87 -15.27 -30.75
N VAL A 16 -9.72 -15.37 -31.42
CA VAL A 16 -8.40 -15.42 -30.77
C VAL A 16 -8.13 -14.12 -30.01
N LEU A 17 -8.42 -12.96 -30.61
CA LEU A 17 -8.23 -11.66 -29.96
C LEU A 17 -9.12 -11.52 -28.72
N VAL A 18 -10.39 -11.89 -28.81
CA VAL A 18 -11.32 -11.87 -27.66
C VAL A 18 -10.84 -12.83 -26.57
N GLY A 19 -10.43 -14.05 -26.94
CA GLY A 19 -9.88 -15.03 -26.00
C GLY A 19 -8.63 -14.50 -25.27
N ALA A 20 -7.72 -13.84 -26.00
CA ALA A 20 -6.54 -13.22 -25.41
C ALA A 20 -6.91 -12.08 -24.45
N LEU A 21 -7.83 -11.19 -24.83
CA LEU A 21 -8.30 -10.09 -23.97
C LEU A 21 -8.95 -10.60 -22.68
N VAL A 22 -9.79 -11.64 -22.78
CA VAL A 22 -10.41 -12.28 -21.61
C VAL A 22 -9.36 -12.91 -20.71
N LEU A 23 -8.38 -13.62 -21.28
CA LEU A 23 -7.30 -14.25 -20.51
C LEU A 23 -6.44 -13.21 -19.78
N ILE A 24 -6.04 -12.14 -20.48
CA ILE A 24 -5.25 -11.04 -19.92
C ILE A 24 -6.04 -10.35 -18.80
N GLY A 25 -7.32 -10.04 -19.03
CA GLY A 25 -8.18 -9.42 -18.02
C GLY A 25 -8.34 -10.29 -16.78
N TRP A 26 -8.54 -11.61 -16.97
CA TRP A 26 -8.65 -12.56 -15.86
C TRP A 26 -7.34 -12.68 -15.07
N ARG A 27 -6.20 -12.76 -15.76
CA ARG A 27 -4.87 -12.78 -15.12
C ARG A 27 -4.62 -11.52 -14.33
N PHE A 28 -4.81 -10.36 -14.94
CA PHE A 28 -4.62 -9.06 -14.28
C PHE A 28 -5.49 -8.94 -13.02
N ASN A 29 -6.78 -9.28 -13.09
CA ASN A 29 -7.65 -9.18 -11.93
C ASN A 29 -7.27 -10.18 -10.81
N SER A 30 -6.86 -11.39 -11.19
CA SER A 30 -6.39 -12.40 -10.24
C SER A 30 -5.11 -11.96 -9.52
N ASP A 31 -4.13 -11.48 -10.28
CA ASP A 31 -2.84 -11.05 -9.75
C ASP A 31 -3.02 -9.80 -8.86
N MET A 32 -3.88 -8.87 -9.27
CA MET A 32 -4.25 -7.71 -8.46
C MET A 32 -4.95 -8.10 -7.16
N ALA A 33 -5.82 -9.11 -7.18
CA ALA A 33 -6.48 -9.61 -5.97
C ALA A 33 -5.48 -10.26 -5.00
N GLN A 34 -4.55 -11.07 -5.52
CA GLN A 34 -3.49 -11.69 -4.73
C GLN A 34 -2.53 -10.64 -4.15
N ALA A 35 -2.09 -9.68 -4.96
CA ALA A 35 -1.24 -8.59 -4.51
C ALA A 35 -1.89 -7.79 -3.36
N ARG A 36 -3.19 -7.49 -3.47
CA ARG A 36 -3.95 -6.85 -2.38
C ARG A 36 -4.05 -7.72 -1.13
N ALA A 37 -4.29 -9.02 -1.28
CA ALA A 37 -4.36 -9.94 -0.16
C ALA A 37 -3.01 -10.04 0.57
N HIS A 38 -1.90 -10.13 -0.17
CA HIS A 38 -0.56 -10.10 0.39
C HIS A 38 -0.21 -8.76 1.03
N ALA A 39 -0.58 -7.65 0.40
CA ALA A 39 -0.44 -6.32 0.99
C ALA A 39 -1.21 -6.23 2.31
N ALA A 40 -2.42 -6.79 2.41
CA ALA A 40 -3.20 -6.74 3.65
C ALA A 40 -2.67 -7.65 4.79
N GLN A 41 -1.77 -8.59 4.51
CA GLN A 41 -1.26 -9.52 5.52
C GLN A 41 -0.41 -8.79 6.56
N GLY A 42 -0.80 -8.92 7.83
CA GLY A 42 -0.07 -8.36 8.97
C GLY A 42 -0.31 -6.87 9.23
N ALA A 43 -1.17 -6.21 8.45
CA ALA A 43 -1.61 -4.85 8.74
C ALA A 43 -2.88 -4.80 9.56
N VAL A 44 -2.87 -3.88 10.52
CA VAL A 44 -4.00 -3.57 11.39
C VAL A 44 -4.48 -2.16 11.11
N LEU A 45 -5.79 -1.96 11.18
CA LEU A 45 -6.39 -0.63 11.15
C LEU A 45 -6.43 -0.10 12.58
N LEU A 46 -5.48 0.77 12.93
CA LEU A 46 -5.37 1.33 14.27
C LEU A 46 -6.26 2.55 14.41
N GLN A 47 -7.11 2.58 15.43
CA GLN A 47 -7.90 3.76 15.75
C GLN A 47 -7.02 4.79 16.46
N THR A 48 -6.98 6.00 15.91
CA THR A 48 -6.23 7.12 16.50
C THR A 48 -7.15 8.33 16.68
N ARG A 49 -6.68 9.34 17.43
CA ARG A 49 -7.39 10.62 17.59
C ARG A 49 -7.57 11.37 16.26
N CYS A 50 -6.72 11.09 15.27
CA CYS A 50 -6.78 11.67 13.94
C CYS A 50 -7.60 10.81 12.94
N GLY A 51 -8.29 9.77 13.43
CA GLY A 51 -9.01 8.79 12.61
C GLY A 51 -8.27 7.45 12.46
N PRO A 52 -8.86 6.48 11.76
CA PRO A 52 -8.26 5.18 11.54
C PRO A 52 -7.07 5.24 10.59
N ILE A 53 -5.95 4.64 10.98
CA ILE A 53 -4.72 4.58 10.19
C ILE A 53 -4.32 3.11 10.03
N GLU A 54 -4.14 2.69 8.78
CA GLU A 54 -3.65 1.35 8.51
C GLU A 54 -2.13 1.30 8.68
N VAL A 55 -1.68 0.34 9.50
CA VAL A 55 -0.29 0.22 9.90
C VAL A 55 0.12 -1.25 9.95
N GLN A 56 1.37 -1.51 9.58
CA GLN A 56 2.04 -2.77 9.79
C GLN A 56 3.31 -2.55 10.60
N ALA A 57 3.58 -3.42 11.56
CA ALA A 57 4.76 -3.33 12.40
C ALA A 57 5.55 -4.65 12.40
N ALA A 58 6.87 -4.54 12.48
CA ALA A 58 7.77 -5.68 12.64
C ALA A 58 8.96 -5.33 13.55
N GLY A 59 9.39 -6.29 14.37
CA GLY A 59 10.46 -6.11 15.34
C GLY A 59 10.02 -5.38 16.62
N THR A 60 10.93 -5.29 17.59
CA THR A 60 10.65 -4.79 18.95
C THR A 60 11.69 -3.79 19.47
N GLY A 61 12.64 -3.37 18.64
CA GLY A 61 13.72 -2.46 19.05
C GLY A 61 13.44 -0.99 18.77
N VAL A 62 14.45 -0.26 18.27
CA VAL A 62 14.37 1.20 18.09
C VAL A 62 13.29 1.56 17.06
N PRO A 63 12.29 2.38 17.40
CA PRO A 63 11.17 2.67 16.52
C PRO A 63 11.58 3.51 15.30
N LEU A 64 11.21 3.00 14.12
CA LEU A 64 11.36 3.63 12.82
C LEU A 64 9.98 3.71 12.14
N LEU A 65 9.45 4.92 12.01
CA LEU A 65 8.26 5.19 11.23
C LEU A 65 8.61 5.30 9.75
N VAL A 66 7.94 4.52 8.91
CA VAL A 66 8.18 4.46 7.46
C VAL A 66 6.98 4.99 6.72
N VAL A 67 7.22 6.01 5.91
CA VAL A 67 6.21 6.73 5.13
C VAL A 67 6.47 6.46 3.65
N HIS A 68 5.53 5.78 3.00
CA HIS A 68 5.64 5.39 1.60
C HIS A 68 5.49 6.58 0.63
N GLY A 69 5.91 6.39 -0.62
CA GLY A 69 5.74 7.34 -1.72
C GLY A 69 4.35 7.25 -2.38
N SER A 70 4.21 7.72 -3.63
CA SER A 70 2.96 7.54 -4.39
C SER A 70 2.73 6.09 -4.80
N GLY A 71 1.47 5.67 -4.87
CA GLY A 71 1.06 4.35 -5.40
C GLY A 71 1.34 3.14 -4.51
N GLY A 72 1.65 3.33 -3.23
CA GLY A 72 1.89 2.24 -2.27
C GLY A 72 1.05 2.37 -1.00
N GLY A 73 1.52 1.78 0.08
CA GLY A 73 0.96 1.89 1.43
C GLY A 73 1.96 1.39 2.46
N HIS A 74 1.46 0.89 3.59
CA HIS A 74 2.31 0.22 4.57
C HIS A 74 3.11 -0.96 3.97
N ASP A 75 2.59 -1.63 2.95
CA ASP A 75 3.22 -2.73 2.22
C ASP A 75 4.52 -2.30 1.53
N GLN A 76 4.53 -1.14 0.86
CA GLN A 76 5.72 -0.55 0.27
C GLN A 76 6.74 -0.17 1.35
N GLY A 77 6.26 0.36 2.48
CA GLY A 77 7.12 0.68 3.63
C GLY A 77 7.79 -0.57 4.21
N MET A 78 7.03 -1.68 4.32
CA MET A 78 7.55 -2.96 4.79
C MET A 78 8.49 -3.62 3.79
N ALA A 79 8.20 -3.56 2.50
CA ALA A 79 9.12 -4.05 1.46
C ALA A 79 10.46 -3.28 1.50
N PHE A 80 10.42 -1.99 1.82
CA PHE A 80 11.62 -1.16 1.91
C PHE A 80 12.42 -1.37 3.20
N ALA A 81 11.76 -1.44 4.36
CA ALA A 81 12.42 -1.36 5.65
C ALA A 81 12.25 -2.60 6.54
N GLY A 82 11.33 -3.53 6.22
CA GLY A 82 10.95 -4.64 7.10
C GLY A 82 12.11 -5.54 7.51
N ALA A 83 13.12 -5.71 6.65
CA ALA A 83 14.31 -6.50 6.96
C ALA A 83 15.13 -5.93 8.14
N LEU A 84 15.00 -4.62 8.43
CA LEU A 84 15.62 -3.97 9.59
C LEU A 84 15.11 -4.50 10.92
N ALA A 85 13.94 -5.15 10.95
CA ALA A 85 13.43 -5.84 12.14
C ALA A 85 14.41 -6.87 12.72
N ARG A 86 15.22 -7.50 11.86
CA ARG A 86 16.27 -8.46 12.25
C ARG A 86 17.51 -7.79 12.87
N HIS A 87 17.60 -6.46 12.79
CA HIS A 87 18.72 -5.65 13.26
C HIS A 87 18.36 -4.77 14.45
N GLY A 88 17.37 -5.17 15.26
CA GLY A 88 16.98 -4.45 16.47
C GLY A 88 16.24 -3.13 16.20
N ILE A 89 15.60 -2.99 15.03
CA ILE A 89 14.73 -1.86 14.69
C ILE A 89 13.27 -2.32 14.78
N ARG A 90 12.40 -1.51 15.36
CA ARG A 90 10.94 -1.70 15.28
C ARG A 90 10.44 -0.88 14.09
N VAL A 91 10.22 -1.55 12.98
CA VAL A 91 9.70 -0.94 11.75
C VAL A 91 8.19 -0.75 11.91
N ILE A 92 7.71 0.46 11.64
CA ILE A 92 6.31 0.83 11.69
C ILE A 92 5.98 1.46 10.35
N ALA A 93 5.42 0.70 9.43
CA ALA A 93 5.02 1.20 8.13
C ALA A 93 3.54 1.59 8.18
N MET A 94 3.24 2.84 7.83
CA MET A 94 1.85 3.32 7.79
C MET A 94 1.42 3.63 6.36
N SER A 95 0.11 3.54 6.11
CA SER A 95 -0.51 4.07 4.90
C SER A 95 -0.87 5.54 5.12
N ARG A 96 -0.55 6.40 4.15
CA ARG A 96 -0.96 7.81 4.15
C ARG A 96 -2.45 7.97 3.85
N PHE A 97 -2.97 9.18 4.04
CA PHE A 97 -4.36 9.50 3.71
C PHE A 97 -4.72 9.13 2.27
N GLY A 98 -5.87 8.45 2.11
CA GLY A 98 -6.37 8.00 0.82
C GLY A 98 -5.67 6.77 0.25
N TYR A 99 -4.74 6.14 0.98
CA TYR A 99 -4.08 4.91 0.56
C TYR A 99 -4.60 3.70 1.35
N LEU A 100 -4.85 2.61 0.62
CA LEU A 100 -5.36 1.34 1.15
C LEU A 100 -6.60 1.55 2.03
N ARG A 101 -6.57 1.12 3.30
CA ARG A 101 -7.69 1.24 4.25
C ARG A 101 -7.65 2.53 5.08
N THR A 102 -6.70 3.44 4.83
CA THR A 102 -6.63 4.75 5.52
C THR A 102 -7.50 5.77 4.78
N PRO A 103 -8.58 6.28 5.40
CA PRO A 103 -9.48 7.23 4.74
C PRO A 103 -8.77 8.53 4.33
N MET A 104 -9.34 9.21 3.34
CA MET A 104 -8.96 10.59 3.03
C MET A 104 -9.79 11.53 3.94
N PRO A 105 -9.16 12.29 4.85
CA PRO A 105 -9.86 13.31 5.62
C PRO A 105 -10.19 14.54 4.77
N ALA A 106 -11.07 15.41 5.28
CA ALA A 106 -11.39 16.68 4.63
C ALA A 106 -10.17 17.61 4.51
N ASP A 107 -9.34 17.67 5.57
CA ASP A 107 -8.03 18.30 5.52
C ASP A 107 -6.95 17.26 5.20
N SER A 108 -6.59 17.16 3.92
CA SER A 108 -5.53 16.28 3.44
C SER A 108 -4.18 17.01 3.28
N SER A 109 -3.95 18.10 4.02
CA SER A 109 -2.71 18.86 3.95
C SER A 109 -1.50 18.06 4.46
N ALA A 110 -0.30 18.46 4.05
CA ALA A 110 0.94 17.86 4.56
C ALA A 110 1.10 18.05 6.08
N ALA A 111 0.57 19.16 6.62
CA ALA A 111 0.56 19.42 8.06
C ALA A 111 -0.37 18.43 8.79
N ALA A 112 -1.61 18.26 8.32
CA ALA A 112 -2.53 17.28 8.88
C ALA A 112 -1.99 15.84 8.79
N GLN A 113 -1.30 15.51 7.70
CA GLN A 113 -0.61 14.23 7.58
C GLN A 113 0.51 14.11 8.62
N ALA A 114 1.31 15.16 8.87
CA ALA A 114 2.32 15.20 9.93
C ALA A 114 1.71 14.93 11.31
N ASP A 115 0.58 15.56 11.63
CA ASP A 115 -0.14 15.36 12.89
C ASP A 115 -0.68 13.93 13.03
N ALA A 116 -1.13 13.32 11.93
CA ALA A 116 -1.54 11.91 11.93
C ALA A 116 -0.39 10.94 12.26
N HIS A 117 0.86 11.28 11.91
CA HIS A 117 2.01 10.48 12.35
C HIS A 117 2.17 10.54 13.88
N VAL A 118 1.95 11.70 14.51
CA VAL A 118 1.99 11.85 15.97
C VAL A 118 0.86 11.06 16.62
N CYS A 119 -0.38 11.22 16.12
CA CYS A 119 -1.54 10.43 16.56
C CYS A 119 -1.30 8.92 16.50
N LEU A 120 -0.64 8.44 15.45
CA LEU A 120 -0.27 7.03 15.31
C LEU A 120 0.76 6.61 16.36
N LEU A 121 1.82 7.39 16.56
CA LEU A 121 2.86 7.09 17.54
C LEU A 121 2.29 7.09 18.97
N ASP A 122 1.41 8.04 19.29
CA ASP A 122 0.69 8.09 20.56
C ASP A 122 -0.15 6.83 20.79
N ALA A 123 -0.93 6.40 19.77
CA ALA A 123 -1.75 5.20 19.84
C ALA A 123 -0.90 3.91 20.00
N LEU A 124 0.36 3.94 19.56
CA LEU A 124 1.33 2.85 19.74
C LEU A 124 2.15 2.98 21.05
N GLY A 125 1.93 4.02 21.85
CA GLY A 125 2.69 4.29 23.08
C GLY A 125 4.14 4.69 22.85
N ILE A 126 4.47 5.26 21.69
CA ILE A 126 5.84 5.57 21.27
C ILE A 126 6.08 7.07 21.41
N ARG A 127 6.96 7.44 22.35
CA ARG A 127 7.30 8.85 22.60
C ARG A 127 8.22 9.49 21.57
N ARG A 128 9.08 8.71 20.91
CA ARG A 128 10.02 9.19 19.89
C ARG A 128 10.25 8.11 18.87
N ALA A 129 10.30 8.49 17.60
CA ALA A 129 10.67 7.59 16.51
C ALA A 129 11.51 8.34 15.47
N SER A 130 12.46 7.63 14.87
CA SER A 130 13.06 8.10 13.63
C SER A 130 12.04 7.94 12.51
N SER A 131 12.02 8.85 11.53
CA SER A 131 11.14 8.77 10.37
C SER A 131 11.96 8.60 9.10
N SER A 132 11.44 7.81 8.15
CA SER A 132 12.02 7.62 6.82
C SER A 132 10.91 7.66 5.77
N GLY A 133 11.11 8.45 4.71
CA GLY A 133 10.16 8.56 3.60
C GLY A 133 10.78 9.19 2.36
N ARG A 134 10.21 8.90 1.18
CA ARG A 134 10.70 9.47 -0.10
C ARG A 134 9.97 10.79 -0.41
N ARG A 135 10.75 11.88 -0.45
CA ARG A 135 10.35 13.29 -0.66
C ARG A 135 9.43 13.85 0.47
N CYS A 136 9.99 14.83 1.20
CA CYS A 136 9.38 15.73 2.21
C CYS A 136 9.16 15.27 3.67
N THR A 137 9.71 14.16 4.15
CA THR A 137 9.66 13.85 5.60
C THR A 137 10.93 13.19 6.11
N SER A 138 12.04 13.92 6.20
CA SER A 138 13.13 13.58 7.13
C SER A 138 13.15 14.62 8.26
N ARG A 139 12.17 14.52 9.17
CA ARG A 139 12.19 15.26 10.43
C ARG A 139 11.92 14.25 11.53
N ALA A 140 12.82 14.17 12.51
CA ALA A 140 12.57 13.38 13.72
C ALA A 140 11.23 13.85 14.31
N ILE A 141 10.32 12.90 14.52
CA ILE A 141 9.03 13.20 15.14
C ILE A 141 9.31 13.27 16.63
N ARG A 142 9.19 14.47 17.19
CA ARG A 142 9.44 14.76 18.61
C ARG A 142 8.18 14.57 19.43
#